data_AF-A0A4Y1Q410-F1
#
_entry.id   AF-A0A4Y1Q410-F1
#
_cell.length_a   1.000
_cell.length_b   1.000
_cell.length_c   1.000
_cell.angle_alpha   90.00
_cell.angle_beta   90.00
_cell.angle_gamma   90.00
#
_symmetry.space_group_name_H-M   'P 1'
#
loop_
_entity.id
_entity.type
_entity.pdbx_description
1 polymer ?
#
loop_
_entity_poly.entity_id
_entity_poly.type
_entity_poly.pdbx_seq_one_letter_code
_entity_poly.pdbx_strand_id
1 'polypeptide(L)' 'PHPVIVQAIIRSCIKGEIDSAMEKLNELWGQGYSAVDIVVTMFRVTKTFDELPEYTKLEYIK' A
#
# COMPACT_ATOMS: atom_id res chain seq x y z
N PRO A 1 1.66 -0.28 -10.93
CA PRO A 1 1.94 -1.17 -9.78
C PRO A 1 0.86 -2.25 -9.64
N HIS A 2 1.25 -3.52 -9.47
CA HIS A 2 0.27 -4.60 -9.35
C HIS A 2 -0.50 -4.49 -8.02
N PRO A 3 -1.86 -4.46 -8.02
CA PRO A 3 -2.64 -4.21 -6.81
C PRO A 3 -2.35 -5.18 -5.66
N VAL A 4 -2.00 -6.44 -5.98
CA VAL A 4 -1.68 -7.46 -4.96
C VAL A 4 -0.44 -7.09 -4.14
N ILE A 5 0.60 -6.52 -4.78
CA ILE A 5 1.81 -6.10 -4.06
C ILE A 5 1.47 -4.95 -3.11
N VAL A 6 0.66 -3.99 -3.58
CA VAL A 6 0.20 -2.85 -2.79
C VAL A 6 -0.69 -3.27 -1.62
N GLN A 7 -1.60 -4.22 -1.81
CA GLN A 7 -2.37 -4.82 -0.71
C GLN A 7 -1.45 -5.45 0.33
N ALA A 8 -0.39 -6.12 -0.13
CA ALA A 8 0.56 -6.78 0.75
C ALA A 8 1.47 -5.78 1.49
N ILE A 9 1.73 -4.57 0.94
CA ILE A 9 2.34 -3.43 1.65
C ILE A 9 1.40 -2.98 2.76
N ILE A 10 0.14 -2.66 2.43
CA ILE A 10 -0.86 -2.17 3.39
C ILE A 10 -1.07 -3.18 4.53
N ARG A 11 -1.16 -4.48 4.22
CA ARG A 11 -1.29 -5.53 5.23
C ARG A 11 -0.09 -5.58 6.19
N SER A 12 1.13 -5.40 5.70
CA SER A 12 2.32 -5.33 6.54
C SER A 12 2.34 -4.06 7.40
N CYS A 13 1.90 -2.92 6.87
CA CYS A 13 1.75 -1.68 7.65
C CYS A 13 0.79 -1.86 8.84
N ILE A 14 -0.34 -2.54 8.65
CA ILE A 14 -1.33 -2.79 9.72
C ILE A 14 -0.76 -3.67 10.84
N LYS A 15 0.15 -4.58 10.49
CA LYS A 15 0.84 -5.46 11.44
C LYS A 15 2.05 -4.80 12.10
N GLY A 16 2.44 -3.60 11.69
CA GLY A 16 3.67 -2.95 12.14
C GLY A 16 4.95 -3.55 11.57
N GLU A 17 4.85 -4.37 10.51
CA GLU A 17 5.98 -5.03 9.85
C GLU A 17 6.63 -4.07 8.83
N ILE A 18 7.42 -3.10 9.33
CA ILE A 18 7.99 -2.03 8.50
C ILE A 18 8.94 -2.57 7.42
N ASP A 19 9.84 -3.48 7.78
CA ASP A 19 10.82 -4.05 6.84
C ASP A 19 10.13 -4.76 5.67
N SER A 20 9.12 -5.60 5.97
CA SER A 20 8.31 -6.30 4.97
C SER A 20 7.53 -5.34 4.05
N ALA A 21 7.05 -4.22 4.58
CA ALA A 21 6.38 -3.20 3.78
C ALA A 21 7.37 -2.48 2.85
N MET A 22 8.55 -2.13 3.37
CA MET A 22 9.61 -1.45 2.62
C MET A 22 10.21 -2.33 1.52
N GLU A 23 10.38 -3.63 1.76
CA GLU A 23 10.85 -4.58 0.75
C GLU A 23 9.94 -4.61 -0.48
N LYS A 24 8.62 -4.72 -0.27
CA LYS A 24 7.63 -4.70 -1.35
C LYS A 24 7.51 -3.33 -2.03
N LEU A 25 7.70 -2.25 -1.28
CA LEU A 25 7.76 -0.91 -1.85
C LEU A 25 8.98 -0.77 -2.79
N ASN A 26 10.14 -1.27 -2.36
CA ASN A 26 11.36 -1.31 -3.17
C ASN A 26 11.21 -2.20 -4.40
N GLU A 27 10.43 -3.29 -4.32
CA GLU A 27 10.09 -4.10 -5.49
C GLU A 27 9.35 -3.26 -6.55
N LEU A 28 8.32 -2.51 -6.16
CA LEU A 28 7.58 -1.63 -7.07
C LEU A 28 8.47 -0.52 -7.65
N TRP A 29 9.34 0.05 -6.81
CA TRP A 29 10.31 1.04 -7.26
C TRP A 29 11.30 0.46 -8.27
N GLY A 30 11.84 -0.74 -8.01
CA GLY A 30 12.77 -1.45 -8.90
C GLY A 30 12.14 -1.86 -10.23
N GLN A 31 10.82 -2.03 -10.28
CA GLN A 31 10.05 -2.23 -11.52
C GLN A 31 9.90 -0.95 -12.35
N GLY A 32 10.40 0.21 -11.87
CA GLY A 32 10.39 1.48 -12.59
C GLY A 32 9.09 2.27 -12.45
N TYR A 33 8.21 1.92 -11.50
CA TYR A 33 7.03 2.73 -11.20
C TYR A 33 7.44 4.04 -10.54
N SER A 34 6.82 5.15 -10.98
CA SER A 34 7.05 6.43 -10.32
C SER A 34 6.46 6.44 -8.91
N ALA A 35 7.02 7.28 -8.04
CA ALA A 35 6.47 7.48 -6.70
C ALA A 35 4.98 7.91 -6.75
N VAL A 36 4.61 8.73 -7.75
CA VAL A 36 3.22 9.17 -7.96
C VAL A 36 2.32 7.98 -8.28
N ASP A 37 2.74 7.08 -9.19
CA ASP A 37 1.95 5.89 -9.53
C ASP A 37 1.75 4.96 -8.34
N ILE A 38 2.80 4.79 -7.53
CA ILE A 38 2.76 3.97 -6.31
C ILE A 38 1.74 4.55 -5.33
N VAL A 39 1.84 5.86 -5.03
CA VAL A 39 0.92 6.55 -4.12
C VAL A 39 -0.52 6.47 -4.63
N VAL A 40 -0.78 6.81 -5.90
CA VAL A 40 -2.13 6.74 -6.49
C VAL A 40 -2.71 5.33 -6.41
N THR A 41 -1.88 4.30 -6.60
CA THR A 41 -2.31 2.92 -6.47
C THR A 41 -2.60 2.54 -5.02
N MET A 42 -1.78 2.99 -4.06
CA MET A 42 -2.06 2.82 -2.62
C MET A 42 -3.42 3.42 -2.26
N PHE A 43 -3.69 4.66 -2.66
CA PHE A 43 -5.00 5.31 -2.45
C PHE A 43 -6.17 4.49 -3.00
N ARG A 44 -6.04 3.95 -4.22
CA ARG A 44 -7.09 3.13 -4.85
C ARG A 44 -7.30 1.82 -4.11
N VAL A 45 -6.22 1.14 -3.74
CA VAL A 45 -6.27 -0.15 -3.05
C VAL A 45 -6.83 0.00 -1.64
N THR A 46 -6.43 1.03 -0.89
CA THR A 46 -6.92 1.25 0.47
C THR A 46 -8.44 1.44 0.51
N LYS A 47 -9.04 2.10 -0.49
CA LYS A 47 -10.50 2.27 -0.59
C LYS A 47 -11.25 0.93 -0.63
N THR A 48 -10.67 -0.08 -1.27
CA THR A 48 -11.26 -1.42 -1.45
C THR A 48 -10.66 -2.46 -0.51
N PHE A 49 -9.92 -2.04 0.53
CA PHE A 49 -9.20 -2.97 1.39
C PHE A 49 -10.04 -3.37 2.62
N ASP A 50 -10.80 -4.45 2.51
CA ASP A 50 -11.82 -4.82 3.51
C ASP A 50 -11.27 -5.20 4.89
N GLU A 51 -9.98 -5.51 5.00
CA GLU A 51 -9.32 -5.81 6.28
C GLU A 51 -9.05 -4.55 7.13
N LEU A 52 -9.17 -3.35 6.56
CA LEU A 52 -9.04 -2.08 7.29
C LEU A 52 -10.41 -1.58 7.79
N PRO A 53 -10.53 -1.18 9.07
CA PRO A 53 -11.68 -0.43 9.54
C PRO A 53 -11.87 0.87 8.75
N GLU A 54 -13.11 1.28 8.53
CA GLU A 54 -13.44 2.45 7.70
C GLU A 54 -12.77 3.74 8.19
N TYR A 55 -12.71 3.94 9.52
CA TYR A 55 -12.02 5.11 10.09
C TYR A 55 -10.53 5.11 9.74
N THR A 56 -9.88 3.95 9.70
CA THR A 56 -8.45 3.84 9.37
C THR A 56 -8.23 4.07 7.87
N LYS A 57 -9.15 3.60 7.01
CA LYS A 57 -9.10 3.90 5.58
C LYS A 57 -9.12 5.40 5.33
N LEU A 58 -9.98 6.14 6.04
CA LEU A 58 -10.06 7.59 5.91
C LEU A 58 -8.75 8.27 6.29
N GLU A 59 -8.09 7.85 7.37
CA GLU A 59 -6.77 8.40 7.76
C GLU A 59 -5.67 8.11 6.73
N TYR A 60 -5.75 7.01 5.98
CA TYR A 60 -4.84 6.72 4.87
C TYR A 60 -5.15 7.52 3.59
N ILE A 61 -6.39 7.99 3.42
CA ILE A 61 -6.88 8.68 2.22
C ILE A 61 -6.92 10.21 2.42
N LYS A 62 -6.64 10.69 3.63
CA LYS A 62 -6.65 12.11 3.98
C LYS A 62 -5.32 12.76 3.67
#